data_AF-A0A0P7HEE0-F1
#
_entry.id   AF-A0A0P7HEE0-F1
#
_cell.length_a   1.000
_cell.length_b   1.000
_cell.length_c   1.000
_cell.angle_alpha   90.00
_cell.angle_beta   90.00
_cell.angle_gamma   90.00
#
_symmetry.space_group_name_H-M   'P 1'
#
loop_
_entity.id
_entity.type
_entity.pdbx_description
1 polymer ?
#
loop_
_entity_poly.entity_id
_entity_poly.type
_entity_poly.pdbx_seq_one_letter_code
_entity_poly.pdbx_strand_id
1 'polypeptide(L)'
;MIALTHAPHDLVVGTTDGIDVRFAGVEFKDAPNYAGASAGKPSIHVHFSGVRGEETMSRDIRYERELEEWWKQRKAAGSERSEDPPQMPGVAVFEELTTVVSDDIGTEYQWSGGKSAGTRMEWDALRVYTPAPPAEAQMLRLEFSVGGELTGEYCEFSLSNPISADG
;
A
#
# COMPACT_ATOMS: atom_id res chain seq x y z
N MET A 1 -0.30 -21.64 5.55
CA MET A 1 0.62 -21.31 4.45
C MET A 1 -0.18 -20.52 3.42
N ILE A 2 0.42 -19.48 2.85
CA ILE A 2 -0.17 -18.70 1.75
C ILE A 2 0.67 -18.95 0.50
N ALA A 3 0.01 -19.19 -0.63
CA ALA A 3 0.67 -19.38 -1.91
C ALA A 3 -0.01 -18.52 -2.98
N LEU A 4 0.77 -17.70 -3.69
CA LEU A 4 0.29 -16.94 -4.83
C LEU A 4 -0.08 -17.91 -5.96
N THR A 5 -1.36 -17.94 -6.36
CA THR A 5 -1.89 -18.81 -7.42
C THR A 5 -2.08 -18.06 -8.73
N HIS A 6 -2.30 -16.75 -8.66
CA HIS A 6 -2.41 -15.88 -9.83
C HIS A 6 -1.83 -14.49 -9.53
N ALA A 7 -1.15 -13.91 -10.50
CA ALA A 7 -0.77 -12.50 -10.51
C ALA A 7 -0.60 -11.99 -11.95
N PRO A 8 -0.63 -10.68 -12.18
CA PRO A 8 -0.28 -10.07 -13.46
C PRO A 8 1.17 -10.41 -13.83
N HIS A 9 1.46 -10.50 -15.14
CA HIS A 9 2.75 -11.00 -15.64
C HIS A 9 3.97 -10.19 -15.15
N ASP A 10 3.82 -8.87 -15.00
CA ASP A 10 4.86 -7.96 -14.50
C ASP A 10 4.53 -7.35 -13.13
N LEU A 11 3.50 -7.90 -12.47
CA LEU A 11 2.92 -7.43 -11.22
C LEU A 11 2.44 -5.98 -11.25
N VAL A 12 2.35 -5.33 -12.42
CA VAL A 12 1.77 -3.98 -12.52
C VAL A 12 0.27 -4.11 -12.30
N VAL A 13 -0.24 -3.32 -11.36
CA VAL A 13 -1.63 -3.36 -10.89
C VAL A 13 -2.36 -2.04 -11.12
N GLY A 14 -1.69 -1.09 -11.77
CA GLY A 14 -2.23 0.23 -12.09
C GLY A 14 -1.12 1.19 -12.49
N THR A 15 -1.52 2.27 -13.15
CA THR A 15 -0.63 3.37 -13.54
C THR A 15 -1.28 4.67 -13.11
N THR A 16 -0.56 5.47 -12.32
CA THR A 16 -1.01 6.78 -11.84
C THR A 16 -0.01 7.83 -12.28
N ASP A 17 -0.47 8.88 -12.95
CA ASP A 17 0.37 9.93 -13.53
C ASP A 17 1.55 9.43 -14.38
N GLY A 18 1.37 8.33 -15.12
CA GLY A 18 2.45 7.73 -15.92
C GLY A 18 3.51 7.00 -15.09
N ILE A 19 3.26 6.74 -13.81
CA ILE A 19 4.07 5.89 -12.95
C ILE A 19 3.32 4.58 -12.73
N ASP A 20 3.91 3.48 -13.21
CA ASP A 20 3.38 2.16 -12.96
C ASP A 20 3.55 1.79 -11.49
N VAL A 21 2.54 1.16 -10.91
CA VAL A 21 2.56 0.63 -9.55
C VAL A 21 2.48 -0.88 -9.59
N ARG A 22 3.41 -1.52 -8.90
CA ARG A 22 3.48 -2.98 -8.76
C ARG A 22 2.92 -3.45 -7.43
N PHE A 23 2.29 -4.61 -7.46
CA PHE A 23 2.09 -5.43 -6.28
C PHE A 23 3.44 -5.97 -5.79
N ALA A 24 3.78 -5.68 -4.54
CA ALA A 24 5.07 -6.03 -3.93
C ALA A 24 4.96 -7.17 -2.89
N GLY A 25 3.76 -7.57 -2.52
CA GLY A 25 3.54 -8.71 -1.63
C GLY A 25 2.33 -8.55 -0.71
N VAL A 26 2.00 -9.63 -0.03
CA VAL A 26 0.96 -9.67 0.99
C VAL A 26 1.48 -10.39 2.24
N GLU A 27 1.13 -9.87 3.41
CA GLU A 27 1.46 -10.48 4.69
C GLU A 27 0.22 -10.50 5.59
N PHE A 28 0.13 -11.50 6.48
CA PHE A 28 -0.87 -11.53 7.54
C PHE A 28 -0.18 -11.30 8.87
N LYS A 29 -0.55 -10.21 9.55
CA LYS A 29 -0.02 -9.84 10.86
C LYS A 29 -0.97 -8.88 11.55
N ASP A 30 -0.65 -8.54 12.79
CA ASP A 30 -1.44 -7.58 13.54
C ASP A 30 -1.31 -6.17 12.96
N ALA A 31 -2.45 -5.49 12.86
CA ALA A 31 -2.52 -4.15 12.34
C ALA A 31 -1.67 -3.19 13.20
N PRO A 32 -0.96 -2.25 12.56
CA PRO A 32 -0.02 -1.37 13.25
C PRO A 32 -0.75 -0.34 14.12
N ASN A 33 -0.04 0.29 15.06
CA ASN A 33 -0.62 1.25 16.00
C ASN A 33 -1.33 2.44 15.35
N TYR A 34 -0.93 2.82 14.13
CA TYR A 34 -1.56 3.91 13.37
C TYR A 34 -2.87 3.50 12.68
N ALA A 35 -3.29 2.24 12.76
CA ALA A 35 -4.58 1.75 12.24
C ALA A 35 -5.78 2.06 13.16
N GLY A 36 -5.61 2.97 14.13
CA GLY A 36 -6.68 3.42 15.02
C GLY A 36 -7.35 2.29 15.79
N ALA A 37 -8.67 2.18 15.69
CA ALA A 37 -9.49 1.18 16.39
C ALA A 37 -9.19 -0.28 15.96
N SER A 38 -8.42 -0.47 14.89
CA SER A 38 -8.00 -1.77 14.41
C SER A 38 -6.60 -2.17 14.88
N ALA A 39 -5.85 -1.28 15.53
CA ALA A 39 -4.50 -1.57 16.03
C ALA A 39 -4.47 -2.86 16.88
N GLY A 40 -3.48 -3.72 16.61
CA GLY A 40 -3.30 -5.00 17.31
C GLY A 40 -4.25 -6.12 16.89
N LYS A 41 -5.16 -5.90 15.93
CA LYS A 41 -6.05 -6.96 15.41
C LYS A 41 -5.38 -7.68 14.23
N PRO A 42 -5.58 -9.00 14.07
CA PRO A 42 -5.15 -9.72 12.88
C PRO A 42 -5.67 -9.04 11.61
N SER A 43 -4.78 -8.85 10.63
CA SER A 43 -5.04 -8.05 9.44
C SER A 43 -4.26 -8.53 8.22
N ILE A 44 -4.68 -8.04 7.05
CA ILE A 44 -4.02 -8.23 5.77
C ILE A 44 -3.22 -6.98 5.46
N HIS A 45 -1.93 -7.16 5.17
CA HIS A 45 -1.00 -6.12 4.77
C HIS A 45 -0.66 -6.28 3.30
N VAL A 46 -1.13 -5.36 2.47
CA VAL A 46 -0.89 -5.35 1.02
C VAL A 46 0.19 -4.32 0.71
N HIS A 47 1.29 -4.77 0.11
CA HIS A 47 2.46 -3.96 -0.19
C HIS A 47 2.49 -3.59 -1.67
N PHE A 48 2.87 -2.34 -1.96
CA PHE A 48 3.02 -1.81 -3.29
C PHE A 48 4.37 -1.14 -3.47
N SER A 49 4.85 -1.11 -4.71
CA SER A 49 6.06 -0.38 -5.09
C SER A 49 5.85 0.32 -6.43
N GLY A 50 6.26 1.58 -6.52
CA GLY A 50 6.25 2.37 -7.75
C GLY A 50 7.45 2.03 -8.62
N VAL A 51 7.22 1.83 -9.92
CA VAL A 51 8.28 1.51 -10.86
C VAL A 51 9.17 2.73 -11.06
N ARG A 52 10.47 2.56 -10.79
CA ARG A 52 11.47 3.61 -10.92
C ARG A 52 11.73 3.91 -12.40
N GLY A 53 11.63 5.18 -12.74
CA GLY A 53 11.88 5.73 -14.08
C GLY A 53 12.12 7.24 -14.06
N GLU A 54 12.17 7.84 -15.25
CA GLU A 54 12.45 9.27 -15.44
C GLU A 54 11.49 10.18 -14.66
N GLU A 55 10.19 9.86 -14.67
CA GLU A 55 9.18 10.64 -13.94
C GLU A 55 9.39 10.57 -12.42
N THR A 56 9.61 9.37 -11.86
CA THR A 56 9.90 9.23 -10.42
C THR A 56 11.16 9.98 -10.00
N MET A 57 12.21 9.96 -10.84
CA MET A 57 13.45 10.68 -10.57
C MET A 57 13.25 12.20 -10.66
N SER A 58 12.46 12.66 -11.63
CA SER A 58 12.14 14.07 -11.78
C SER A 58 11.34 14.61 -10.59
N ARG A 59 10.37 13.84 -10.11
CA ARG A 59 9.59 14.16 -8.90
C ARG A 59 10.45 14.16 -7.64
N ASP A 60 11.37 13.21 -7.50
CA ASP A 60 12.32 13.18 -6.37
C ASP A 60 13.20 14.44 -6.36
N ILE A 61 13.81 14.81 -7.50
CA ILE A 61 14.65 16.02 -7.63
C ILE A 61 13.86 17.28 -7.28
N ARG A 62 12.60 17.38 -7.75
CA ARG A 62 11.74 18.50 -7.42
C ARG A 62 11.45 18.56 -5.92
N TYR A 63 11.07 17.43 -5.32
CA TYR A 63 10.80 17.33 -3.89
C TYR A 63 12.02 17.72 -3.04
N GLU A 64 13.22 17.28 -3.40
CA GLU A 64 14.44 17.65 -2.69
C GLU A 64 14.68 19.17 -2.69
N ARG A 65 14.47 19.82 -3.84
CA ARG A 65 14.60 21.28 -3.97
C ARG A 65 13.57 22.02 -3.11
N GLU A 66 12.31 21.61 -3.20
CA GLU A 66 11.20 22.18 -2.42
C GLU A 66 11.44 22.01 -0.92
N LEU A 67 11.94 20.84 -0.50
CA LEU A 67 12.25 20.56 0.89
C LEU A 67 13.41 21.41 1.40
N GLU A 68 14.47 21.58 0.59
CA GLU A 68 15.59 22.46 0.93
C GLU A 68 15.15 23.92 1.08
N GLU A 69 14.30 24.41 0.16
CA GLU A 69 13.73 25.74 0.22
C GLU A 69 12.86 25.93 1.47
N TRP A 70 11.99 24.96 1.76
CA TRP A 70 11.16 24.95 2.97
C TRP A 70 12.02 25.03 4.24
N TRP A 71 13.10 24.25 4.33
CA TRP A 71 14.03 24.32 5.47
C TRP A 71 14.71 25.68 5.61
N LYS A 72 15.14 26.29 4.48
CA LYS A 72 15.75 27.64 4.48
C LYS A 72 14.75 28.69 4.98
N GLN A 73 13.51 28.63 4.52
CA GLN A 73 12.45 29.54 4.94
C GLN A 73 12.09 29.37 6.42
N ARG A 74 11.95 28.12 6.89
CA ARG A 74 11.69 27.81 8.30
C ARG A 74 12.79 28.32 9.22
N LYS A 75 14.06 28.19 8.82
CA LYS A 75 15.20 28.69 9.59
C LYS A 75 15.23 30.22 9.64
N ALA A 76 14.87 30.89 8.56
CA ALA A 76 14.87 32.35 8.47
C ALA A 76 13.69 33.01 9.22
N ALA A 77 12.52 32.38 9.22
CA ALA A 77 11.28 32.92 9.80
C ALA A 77 11.10 32.62 11.31
N GLY A 78 11.94 31.75 11.90
CA GLY A 78 11.71 31.24 13.25
C GLY A 78 10.59 30.19 13.30
N SER A 79 10.41 29.54 14.45
CA SER A 79 9.47 28.39 14.61
C SER A 79 7.98 28.75 14.50
N GLU A 80 7.63 30.01 14.26
CA GLU A 80 6.26 30.51 14.29
C GLU A 80 5.53 30.46 12.93
N ARG A 81 6.22 30.13 11.82
CA ARG A 81 5.56 29.92 10.53
C ARG A 81 5.05 28.47 10.38
N SER A 82 3.76 28.35 10.07
CA SER A 82 3.00 27.09 9.98
C SER A 82 2.91 26.51 8.56
N GLU A 83 3.82 26.86 7.65
CA GLU A 83 3.80 26.24 6.32
C GLU A 83 4.17 24.76 6.46
N ASP A 84 3.26 23.90 6.00
CA ASP A 84 3.47 22.45 6.00
C ASP A 84 4.68 22.10 5.13
N PRO A 85 5.45 21.06 5.51
CA PRO A 85 6.50 20.57 4.64
C PRO A 85 5.91 20.10 3.30
N PRO A 86 6.70 20.15 2.21
CA PRO A 86 6.26 19.58 0.95
C PRO A 86 5.88 18.10 1.14
N GLN A 87 4.86 17.66 0.42
CA GLN A 87 4.40 16.28 0.45
C GLN A 87 5.36 15.39 -0.34
N MET A 88 5.65 14.18 0.15
CA MET A 88 6.48 13.24 -0.60
C MET A 88 5.81 12.86 -1.93
N PRO A 89 6.60 12.74 -3.02
CA PRO A 89 6.05 12.59 -4.36
C PRO A 89 5.26 11.30 -4.58
N GLY A 90 5.62 10.22 -3.86
CA GLY A 90 4.90 8.95 -3.95
C GLY A 90 3.49 8.98 -3.36
N VAL A 91 3.17 9.95 -2.49
CA VAL A 91 1.86 9.98 -1.82
C VAL A 91 0.73 10.14 -2.83
N ALA A 92 0.84 11.12 -3.75
CA ALA A 92 -0.17 11.36 -4.78
C ALA A 92 -0.41 10.14 -5.67
N VAL A 93 0.65 9.38 -5.99
CA VAL A 93 0.53 8.16 -6.81
C VAL A 93 -0.21 7.05 -6.07
N PHE A 94 0.12 6.81 -4.81
CA PHE A 94 -0.47 5.70 -4.06
C PHE A 94 -1.85 6.03 -3.51
N GLU A 95 -2.18 7.30 -3.23
CA GLU A 95 -3.50 7.69 -2.72
C GLU A 95 -4.65 7.32 -3.67
N GLU A 96 -4.41 7.35 -4.98
CA GLU A 96 -5.40 6.94 -5.97
C GLU A 96 -5.53 5.41 -6.10
N LEU A 97 -4.54 4.66 -5.61
CA LEU A 97 -4.54 3.20 -5.66
C LEU A 97 -5.25 2.61 -4.44
N THR A 98 -6.31 1.86 -4.70
CA THR A 98 -7.03 1.07 -3.70
C THR A 98 -7.10 -0.40 -4.08
N THR A 99 -7.39 -1.23 -3.09
CA THR A 99 -7.56 -2.68 -3.26
C THR A 99 -8.92 -3.10 -2.72
N VAL A 100 -9.63 -3.88 -3.51
CA VAL A 100 -10.81 -4.63 -3.08
C VAL A 100 -10.32 -6.01 -2.66
N VAL A 101 -10.64 -6.40 -1.43
CA VAL A 101 -10.24 -7.66 -0.84
C VAL A 101 -11.47 -8.54 -0.69
N SER A 102 -11.39 -9.77 -1.19
CA SER A 102 -12.47 -10.75 -1.09
C SER A 102 -11.92 -12.15 -0.88
N ASP A 103 -12.72 -13.03 -0.27
CA ASP A 103 -12.43 -14.45 -0.16
C ASP A 103 -13.60 -15.31 -0.67
N ASP A 104 -13.43 -16.63 -0.64
CA ASP A 104 -14.40 -17.61 -1.09
C ASP A 104 -15.59 -17.82 -0.13
N ILE A 105 -15.55 -17.25 1.09
CA ILE A 105 -16.61 -17.41 2.09
C ILE A 105 -17.41 -16.12 2.36
N GLY A 106 -17.03 -15.01 1.72
CA GLY A 106 -17.75 -13.75 1.77
C GLY A 106 -17.41 -12.87 2.97
N THR A 107 -16.18 -12.93 3.48
CA THR A 107 -15.74 -12.03 4.56
C THR A 107 -15.75 -10.57 4.09
N GLU A 108 -16.35 -9.70 4.90
CA GLU A 108 -16.29 -8.25 4.69
C GLU A 108 -14.97 -7.67 5.20
N TYR A 109 -14.07 -7.33 4.29
CA TYR A 109 -12.81 -6.67 4.60
C TYR A 109 -12.94 -5.15 4.52
N GLN A 110 -12.40 -4.45 5.53
CA GLN A 110 -12.41 -3.00 5.61
C GLN A 110 -11.01 -2.42 5.64
N TRP A 111 -10.78 -1.39 4.81
CA TRP A 111 -9.55 -0.62 4.87
C TRP A 111 -9.41 0.04 6.24
N SER A 112 -8.33 -0.30 6.95
CA SER A 112 -8.06 0.12 8.32
C SER A 112 -6.92 1.14 8.42
N GLY A 113 -6.33 1.50 7.29
CA GLY A 113 -5.24 2.47 7.21
C GLY A 113 -4.08 1.98 6.35
N GLY A 114 -2.98 2.70 6.38
CA GLY A 114 -1.84 2.41 5.54
C GLY A 114 -0.77 3.48 5.61
N LYS A 115 0.24 3.31 4.78
CA LYS A 115 1.29 4.30 4.56
C LYS A 115 1.48 4.45 3.05
N SER A 116 1.66 5.68 2.60
CA SER A 116 2.02 5.99 1.21
C SER A 116 3.35 6.73 1.25
N ALA A 117 4.34 6.24 0.50
CA ALA A 117 5.73 6.68 0.52
C ALA A 117 6.43 6.52 1.90
N GLY A 118 7.74 6.31 1.88
CA GLY A 118 8.55 5.99 3.07
C GLY A 118 8.84 7.16 4.01
N THR A 119 10.03 7.22 4.63
CA THR A 119 10.53 8.44 5.32
C THR A 119 11.50 9.23 4.44
N ARG A 120 11.67 8.81 3.18
CA ARG A 120 12.59 9.33 2.16
C ARG A 120 11.95 9.19 0.77
N MET A 121 12.76 9.17 -0.29
CA MET A 121 12.37 8.91 -1.69
C MET A 121 11.97 7.46 -1.98
N GLU A 122 11.41 6.75 -0.99
CA GLU A 122 10.94 5.38 -1.18
C GLU A 122 9.57 5.43 -1.85
N TRP A 123 9.47 4.79 -3.01
CA TRP A 123 8.24 4.64 -3.78
C TRP A 123 7.55 3.36 -3.36
N ASP A 124 7.19 3.25 -2.08
CA ASP A 124 6.52 2.08 -1.53
C ASP A 124 5.28 2.50 -0.75
N ALA A 125 4.28 1.63 -0.74
CA ALA A 125 3.07 1.81 0.04
C ALA A 125 2.62 0.52 0.71
N LEU A 126 1.87 0.72 1.79
CA LEU A 126 1.21 -0.32 2.55
C LEU A 126 -0.28 0.03 2.67
N ARG A 127 -1.14 -0.95 2.43
CA ARG A 127 -2.57 -0.89 2.77
C ARG A 127 -2.88 -2.00 3.75
N VAL A 128 -3.62 -1.67 4.80
CA VAL A 128 -3.99 -2.60 5.87
C VAL A 128 -5.49 -2.80 5.83
N TYR A 129 -5.93 -4.05 5.81
CA TYR A 129 -7.33 -4.44 5.81
C TYR A 129 -7.62 -5.33 7.03
N THR A 130 -8.77 -5.13 7.66
CA THR A 130 -9.25 -6.01 8.73
C THR A 130 -10.60 -6.62 8.37
N PRO A 131 -10.90 -7.85 8.84
CA PRO A 131 -10.02 -8.74 9.62
C PRO A 131 -8.92 -9.41 8.76
N ALA A 132 -8.07 -10.24 9.39
CA ALA A 132 -7.32 -11.25 8.65
C ALA A 132 -8.29 -12.30 8.06
N PRO A 133 -7.88 -13.07 7.03
CA PRO A 133 -8.74 -14.11 6.49
C PRO A 133 -9.09 -15.15 7.56
N PRO A 134 -10.37 -15.53 7.68
CA PRO A 134 -10.80 -16.55 8.61
C PRO A 134 -10.22 -17.92 8.23
N ALA A 135 -10.14 -18.84 9.20
CA ALA A 135 -9.47 -20.13 9.02
C ALA A 135 -10.18 -21.05 7.98
N GLU A 136 -11.46 -20.78 7.73
CA GLU A 136 -12.30 -21.48 6.77
C GLU A 136 -12.09 -21.00 5.33
N ALA A 137 -11.55 -19.79 5.14
CA ALA A 137 -11.26 -19.26 3.81
C ALA A 137 -10.11 -20.04 3.17
N GLN A 138 -10.30 -20.45 1.91
CA GLN A 138 -9.32 -21.21 1.13
C GLN A 138 -8.68 -20.36 0.05
N MET A 139 -9.29 -19.22 -0.28
CA MET A 139 -8.83 -18.33 -1.33
C MET A 139 -8.92 -16.88 -0.87
N LEU A 140 -7.91 -16.09 -1.21
CA LEU A 140 -7.93 -14.63 -1.08
C LEU A 140 -7.69 -14.01 -2.45
N ARG A 141 -8.55 -13.08 -2.85
CA ARG A 141 -8.42 -12.30 -4.08
C ARG A 141 -8.24 -10.82 -3.73
N LEU A 142 -7.27 -10.21 -4.39
CA LEU A 142 -6.97 -8.78 -4.34
C LEU A 142 -7.22 -8.21 -5.73
N GLU A 143 -8.22 -7.34 -5.87
CA GLU A 143 -8.47 -6.59 -7.11
C GLU A 143 -8.07 -5.15 -6.93
N PHE A 144 -7.47 -4.54 -7.95
CA PHE A 144 -6.85 -3.23 -7.83
C PHE A 144 -7.63 -2.18 -8.61
N SER A 145 -7.74 -0.98 -8.06
CA SER A 145 -8.39 0.16 -8.71
C SER A 145 -7.57 1.42 -8.59
N VAL A 146 -7.61 2.26 -9.62
CA VAL A 146 -6.99 3.59 -9.65
C VAL A 146 -8.11 4.62 -9.81
N GLY A 147 -8.15 5.63 -8.95
CA GLY A 147 -9.19 6.68 -9.02
C GLY A 147 -10.62 6.16 -8.83
N GLY A 148 -10.78 4.99 -8.19
CA GLY A 148 -12.07 4.32 -8.00
C GLY A 148 -12.51 3.40 -9.15
N GLU A 149 -11.74 3.31 -10.24
CA GLU A 149 -12.03 2.40 -11.36
C GLU A 149 -11.17 1.15 -11.29
N LEU A 150 -11.77 -0.03 -11.45
CA LEU A 150 -11.05 -1.30 -11.48
C LEU A 150 -10.09 -1.33 -12.67
N THR A 151 -8.84 -1.73 -12.41
CA THR A 151 -7.80 -1.87 -13.43
C THR A 151 -7.97 -3.14 -14.27
N GLY A 152 -8.76 -4.10 -13.79
CA GLY A 152 -8.86 -5.45 -14.35
C GLY A 152 -7.75 -6.39 -13.88
N GLU A 153 -6.71 -5.86 -13.23
CA GLU A 153 -5.63 -6.63 -12.65
C GLU A 153 -6.02 -7.18 -11.27
N TYR A 154 -5.57 -8.39 -10.98
CA TYR A 154 -5.82 -9.03 -9.69
C TYR A 154 -4.71 -9.99 -9.29
N CYS A 155 -4.58 -10.22 -7.99
CA CYS A 155 -3.78 -11.31 -7.43
C CYS A 155 -4.71 -12.29 -6.73
N GLU A 156 -4.39 -13.57 -6.79
CA GLU A 156 -5.10 -14.63 -6.08
C GLU A 156 -4.11 -15.46 -5.26
N PHE A 157 -4.55 -15.86 -4.08
CA PHE A 157 -3.78 -16.66 -3.15
C PHE A 157 -4.59 -17.85 -2.68
N SER A 158 -3.96 -19.01 -2.64
CA SER A 158 -4.46 -20.15 -1.88
C SER A 158 -4.06 -19.99 -0.41
N LEU A 159 -5.06 -20.09 0.45
CA LEU A 159 -4.94 -20.12 1.90
C LEU A 159 -5.03 -21.58 2.33
N SER A 160 -3.93 -22.13 2.82
CA SER A 160 -3.93 -23.46 3.42
C SER A 160 -3.71 -23.32 4.92
N ASN A 161 -4.58 -23.93 5.72
CA ASN A 161 -4.25 -24.15 7.13
C ASN A 161 -2.97 -24.99 7.19
N PRO A 162 -2.02 -24.70 8.10
CA PRO A 162 -1.08 -25.75 8.46
C PRO A 162 -1.94 -26.93 8.93
N ILE A 163 -1.86 -28.05 8.21
CA ILE A 163 -2.42 -29.32 8.66
C ILE A 163 -1.85 -29.50 10.07
N SER A 164 -2.73 -29.51 11.08
CA SER A 164 -2.34 -29.93 12.42
C SER A 164 -1.76 -31.33 12.28
N ALA A 165 -0.44 -31.44 12.40
CA ALA A 165 0.22 -32.73 12.51
C ALA A 165 -0.24 -33.34 13.84
N ASP A 166 -1.00 -34.42 13.69
CA ASP A 166 -1.23 -35.53 14.63
C ASP A 166 -2.03 -35.24 15.92
N GLY A 167 -3.29 -35.74 15.92
CA GLY A 167 -3.63 -37.06 16.48
C GLY A 167 -3.22 -37.36 17.91
#